data_AF-A0A1U7LY18-F1
#
_entry.id   AF-A0A1U7LY18-F1
#
_cell.length_a   1.000
_cell.length_b   1.000
_cell.length_c   1.000
_cell.angle_alpha   90.00
_cell.angle_beta   90.00
_cell.angle_gamma   90.00
#
_symmetry.space_group_name_H-M   'P 1'
#
loop_
_entity.id
_entity.type
_entity.pdbx_description
1 polymer ?
#
loop_
_entity_poly.entity_id
_entity_poly.type
_entity_poly.pdbx_seq_one_letter_code
_entity_poly.pdbx_strand_id
1 'polypeptide(L)'
;MTAVYSCVRVLAETLAGLPLHLYKRGNSNSNEKAKDHIIYFLLHDEPNTEMTSFVFRETLMTHLLLWGNAYAQVIRNRRNEIPTNSHSIK
;
A
#
# COMPACT_ATOMS: atom_id res chain seq x y z
N MET A 1 -24.05 -16.77 2.94
CA MET A 1 -23.08 -15.93 2.20
C MET A 1 -22.55 -14.72 2.98
N THR A 2 -23.24 -14.24 4.02
CA THR A 2 -22.82 -13.04 4.78
C THR A 2 -21.60 -13.26 5.69
N ALA A 3 -21.46 -14.45 6.29
CA ALA A 3 -20.36 -14.74 7.23
C ALA A 3 -18.96 -14.63 6.60
N VAL A 4 -18.79 -15.16 5.37
CA VAL A 4 -17.51 -15.10 4.65
C VAL A 4 -17.13 -13.66 4.34
N TYR A 5 -18.07 -12.87 3.82
CA TYR A 5 -17.84 -11.45 3.51
C TYR A 5 -17.52 -10.63 4.77
N SER A 6 -18.21 -10.91 5.88
CA SER A 6 -17.90 -10.27 7.17
C SER A 6 -16.50 -10.61 7.68
N CYS A 7 -16.06 -11.87 7.61
CA CYS A 7 -14.71 -12.25 8.00
C CYS A 7 -13.64 -11.59 7.13
N VAL A 8 -13.85 -11.56 5.81
CA VAL A 8 -12.93 -10.90 4.87
C VAL A 8 -12.81 -9.41 5.18
N ARG A 9 -13.94 -8.72 5.41
CA ARG A 9 -13.96 -7.30 5.75
C ARG A 9 -13.21 -7.01 7.06
N VAL A 10 -13.46 -7.78 8.12
CA VAL A 10 -12.77 -7.60 9.41
C VAL A 10 -11.26 -7.78 9.25
N LEU A 11 -10.81 -8.78 8.49
CA LEU A 11 -9.38 -8.99 8.22
C LEU A 11 -8.77 -7.84 7.40
N ALA A 12 -9.48 -7.39 6.37
CA ALA A 12 -9.02 -6.33 5.48
C ALA A 12 -8.90 -4.98 6.20
N GLU A 13 -9.92 -4.59 6.98
CA GLU A 13 -9.91 -3.37 7.80
C GLU A 13 -8.82 -3.40 8.86
N THR A 14 -8.65 -4.55 9.54
CA THR A 14 -7.60 -4.72 10.56
C THR A 14 -6.20 -4.57 9.95
N LEU A 15 -5.97 -5.16 8.76
CA LEU A 15 -4.70 -5.03 8.06
C LEU A 15 -4.44 -3.58 7.60
N ALA A 16 -5.48 -2.92 7.10
CA ALA A 16 -5.41 -1.55 6.64
C ALA A 16 -5.19 -0.55 7.79
N GLY A 17 -5.60 -0.86 9.02
CA GLY A 17 -5.36 -0.02 10.20
C GLY A 17 -3.93 -0.06 10.74
N LEU A 18 -3.12 -1.07 10.38
CA LEU A 18 -1.77 -1.22 10.93
C LEU A 18 -0.79 -0.20 10.34
N PRO A 19 0.04 0.50 11.14
CA PRO A 19 1.04 1.41 10.61
C PRO A 19 2.18 0.63 9.93
N LEU A 20 2.43 0.94 8.65
CA LEU A 20 3.55 0.40 7.89
C LEU A 20 4.78 1.30 8.05
N HIS A 21 5.71 0.87 8.91
CA HIS A 21 7.00 1.53 9.05
C HIS A 21 8.02 0.92 8.08
N LEU A 22 8.51 1.69 7.11
CA LEU A 22 9.68 1.27 6.33
C LEU A 22 10.96 1.54 7.12
N TYR A 23 11.85 0.57 7.08
CA TYR A 23 13.18 0.67 7.65
C TYR A 23 14.22 0.57 6.54
N LYS A 24 15.21 1.46 6.54
CA LYS A 24 16.37 1.37 5.66
C LYS A 24 17.45 0.60 6.41
N ARG A 25 17.96 -0.47 5.81
CA ARG A 25 19.06 -1.24 6.38
C ARG A 25 20.35 -0.45 6.20
N GLY A 26 20.82 0.18 7.28
CA GLY A 26 22.11 0.86 7.31
C GLY A 26 23.29 -0.10 7.39
N ASN A 27 24.49 0.37 7.05
CA ASN A 27 25.73 -0.42 7.03
C ASN A 27 26.21 -0.85 8.43
N SER A 28 25.60 -0.31 9.50
CA SER A 28 26.01 -0.54 10.89
C SER A 28 24.79 -0.83 11.77
N ASN A 29 24.09 -1.94 11.51
CA ASN A 29 23.02 -2.53 12.33
C ASN A 29 21.90 -1.59 12.86
N SER A 30 21.83 -0.34 12.39
CA SER A 30 20.77 0.61 12.70
C SER A 30 19.67 0.45 11.67
N ASN A 31 18.50 0.04 12.15
CA ASN A 31 17.27 0.07 11.38
C ASN A 31 16.67 1.46 11.54
N GLU A 32 17.11 2.41 10.72
CA GLU A 32 16.56 3.76 10.72
C GLU A 32 15.24 3.77 9.95
N LYS A 33 14.23 4.45 10.52
CA LYS A 33 12.94 4.63 9.84
C LYS A 33 13.17 5.44 8.57
N ALA A 34 12.88 4.86 7.43
CA ALA A 34 13.11 5.44 6.10
C ALA A 34 12.01 6.46 5.74
N LYS A 35 11.83 7.48 6.57
CA LYS A 35 10.77 8.49 6.39
C LYS A 35 10.97 9.37 5.15
N ASP A 36 12.23 9.57 4.74
CA ASP A 36 12.58 10.41 3.58
C ASP A 36 12.46 9.68 2.23
N HIS A 37 12.06 8.40 2.23
CA HIS A 37 11.96 7.64 0.99
C HIS A 37 10.58 7.84 0.34
N ILE A 38 10.53 8.08 -0.98
CA ILE A 38 9.26 8.27 -1.73
C ILE A 38 8.27 7.12 -1.50
N ILE A 39 8.79 5.90 -1.31
CA ILE A 39 8.01 4.69 -1.02
C ILE A 39 7.33 4.74 0.36
N TYR A 40 7.89 5.46 1.34
CA TYR A 40 7.28 5.66 2.65
C TYR A 40 6.01 6.48 2.52
N PHE A 41 6.06 7.58 1.78
CA PHE A 41 4.89 8.42 1.52
C PHE A 41 3.78 7.65 0.80
N LEU A 42 4.11 6.87 -0.24
CA LEU A 42 3.14 6.08 -1.01
C LEU A 42 2.46 4.95 -0.21
N LEU A 43 3.17 4.33 0.74
CA LEU A 43 2.63 3.22 1.55
C LEU A 43 1.95 3.70 2.83
N HIS A 44 2.33 4.88 3.34
CA HIS A 44 1.87 5.40 4.61
C HIS A 44 0.69 6.35 4.46
N ASP A 45 0.80 7.35 3.58
CA ASP A 45 -0.19 8.42 3.47
C ASP A 45 -1.13 8.16 2.30
N GLU A 46 -0.65 8.29 1.06
CA GLU A 46 -1.53 8.29 -0.10
C GLU A 46 -0.83 7.69 -1.33
N PRO A 47 -1.19 6.44 -1.73
CA PRO A 47 -0.60 5.81 -2.92
C PRO A 47 -1.07 6.49 -4.22
N ASN A 48 -2.21 7.17 -4.19
CA ASN A 48 -2.86 7.83 -5.31
C ASN A 48 -3.89 8.83 -4.76
N THR A 49 -4.03 10.00 -5.39
CA THR A 49 -5.02 11.06 -5.06
C THR A 49 -6.48 10.58 -5.01
N GLU A 50 -6.82 9.47 -5.67
CA GLU A 50 -8.16 8.86 -5.67
C GLU A 50 -8.40 7.86 -4.53
N MET A 51 -7.33 7.39 -3.84
CA MET A 51 -7.47 6.37 -2.80
C MET A 51 -6.43 6.52 -1.68
N THR A 52 -6.89 6.44 -0.44
CA THR A 52 -6.01 6.43 0.73
C THR A 52 -5.22 5.12 0.83
N SER A 53 -4.09 5.14 1.55
CA SER A 53 -3.32 3.92 1.86
C SER A 53 -4.16 2.84 2.55
N PHE A 54 -5.26 3.23 3.21
CA PHE A 54 -6.20 2.32 3.84
C PHE A 54 -6.99 1.52 2.79
N VAL A 55 -7.68 2.22 1.88
CA VAL A 55 -8.53 1.61 0.84
C VAL A 55 -7.71 0.71 -0.09
N PHE A 56 -6.48 1.13 -0.42
CA PHE A 56 -5.56 0.32 -1.23
C PHE A 56 -5.25 -1.04 -0.57
N ARG A 57 -4.92 -1.04 0.72
CA ARG A 57 -4.59 -2.26 1.47
C ARG A 57 -5.80 -3.14 1.72
N GLU A 58 -6.95 -2.54 2.00
CA GLU A 58 -8.22 -3.23 2.14
C GLU A 58 -8.59 -3.96 0.84
N THR A 59 -8.43 -3.29 -0.30
CA THR A 59 -8.75 -3.84 -1.63
C THR A 59 -7.82 -4.98 -2.00
N LEU A 60 -6.52 -4.85 -1.71
CA LEU A 60 -5.53 -5.92 -1.92
C LEU A 60 -5.87 -7.17 -1.09
N MET A 61 -6.16 -6.98 0.20
CA MET A 61 -6.46 -8.09 1.10
C MET A 61 -7.78 -8.79 0.72
N THR A 62 -8.79 -8.00 0.33
CA THR A 62 -10.08 -8.52 -0.14
C THR A 62 -9.92 -9.37 -1.39
N HIS A 63 -9.17 -8.90 -2.40
CA HIS A 63 -8.90 -9.68 -3.61
C HIS A 63 -8.11 -10.96 -3.32
N LEU A 64 -7.11 -10.88 -2.43
CA LEU A 64 -6.33 -12.05 -2.03
C LEU A 64 -7.21 -13.12 -1.36
N LEU A 65 -8.09 -12.72 -0.45
CA LEU A 65 -8.94 -13.66 0.30
C LEU A 65 -10.11 -14.23 -0.52
N LEU A 66 -10.59 -13.50 -1.53
CA LEU A 66 -11.70 -13.95 -2.37
C LEU A 66 -11.25 -14.70 -3.63
N TRP A 67 -10.16 -14.26 -4.27
CA TRP A 67 -9.69 -14.80 -5.56
C TRP A 67 -8.32 -15.50 -5.48
N GLY A 68 -7.67 -15.49 -4.32
CA GLY A 68 -6.36 -16.11 -4.11
C GLY A 68 -5.19 -15.30 -4.68
N ASN A 69 -5.44 -14.17 -5.33
CA ASN A 69 -4.42 -13.30 -5.93
C ASN A 69 -4.83 -11.83 -5.81
N ALA A 70 -3.82 -10.95 -5.73
CA ALA A 70 -4.02 -9.51 -5.73
C ALA A 70 -2.92 -8.83 -6.55
N TYR A 71 -3.30 -7.78 -7.30
CA TYR A 71 -2.39 -7.07 -8.21
C TYR A 71 -2.38 -5.59 -7.88
N ALA A 72 -1.19 -4.98 -7.95
CA ALA A 72 -1.00 -3.53 -7.81
C ALA A 72 -0.16 -3.02 -8.98
N GLN A 73 -0.69 -2.07 -9.72
CA GLN A 73 0.04 -1.43 -10.81
C GLN A 73 0.90 -0.28 -10.25
N VAL A 74 2.22 -0.37 -10.47
CA VAL A 74 3.15 0.70 -10.12
C VAL A 74 3.50 1.47 -11.39
N ILE A 75 3.05 2.72 -11.47
CA ILE A 75 3.40 3.63 -12.56
C ILE A 75 4.70 4.35 -12.18
N ARG A 76 5.69 4.33 -13.07
CA ARG A 76 6.97 5.03 -12.91
C ARG A 76 7.25 5.91 -14.12
N ASN A 77 7.87 7.06 -13.91
CA ASN A 77 8.27 7.94 -15.01
C ASN A 77 9.54 7.43 -15.72
N ARG A 78 9.95 8.07 -16.82
CA ARG A 78 11.18 7.71 -17.58
C ARG A 78 12.48 7.82 -16.77
N ARG A 79 12.47 8.49 -15.62
CA ARG A 79 13.59 8.57 -14.67
C ARG A 79 13.49 7.51 -13.56
N ASN A 80 12.56 6.56 -13.67
CA ASN A 80 12.27 5.51 -12.69
C ASN A 80 11.80 6.05 -11.31
N GLU A 81 11.28 7.28 -11.29
CA GLU A 81 10.66 7.90 -10.11
C GLU A 81 9.16 7.57 -10.10
N ILE A 82 8.57 7.39 -8.91
CA ILE A 82 7.14 7.17 -8.78
C ILE A 82 6.48 8.56 -8.67
N PRO A 83 5.67 9.00 -9.65
CA PRO A 83 5.01 10.30 -9.60
C PRO A 83 3.95 10.29 -8.49
N THR A 84 4.05 11.23 -7.55
CA THR A 84 3.10 11.41 -6.43
C THR A 84 1.72 11.89 -6.87
N ASN A 85 1.59 12.40 -8.10
CA ASN A 85 0.30 12.75 -8.72
C ASN A 85 0.05 11.82 -9.92
N SER A 86 -0.58 10.68 -9.69
CA SER A 86 -1.11 9.84 -10.77
C SER A 86 -2.45 10.39 -11.30
N HIS A 87 -2.45 11.65 -11.74
CA HIS A 87 -3.50 12.23 -12.57
C HIS A 87 -2.89 12.50 -13.93
N SER A 88 -2.97 11.53 -14.84
CA SER A 88 -2.79 11.61 -16.30
C SER A 88 -1.96 10.44 -16.80
N ILE A 89 -2.62 9.30 -16.96
CA ILE A 89 -2.44 8.53 -18.18
C ILE A 89 -3.85 8.41 -18.78
N LYS A 90 -4.17 9.36 -19.65
CA LYS A 90 -5.15 9.12 -20.72
C LYS A 90 -4.45 8.33 -21.82
#